data_AF-A0A0G1F0C0-F1
#
_entry.id   AF-A0A0G1F0C0-F1
#
_cell.length_a   1.000
_cell.length_b   1.000
_cell.length_c   1.000
_cell.angle_alpha   90.00
_cell.angle_beta   90.00
_cell.angle_gamma   90.00
#
_symmetry.space_group_name_H-M   'P 1'
#
loop_
_entity.id
_entity.type
_entity.pdbx_description
1 polymer ?
#
loop_
_entity_poly.entity_id
_entity_poly.type
_entity_poly.pdbx_seq_one_letter_code
_entity_poly.pdbx_strand_id
1 'polypeptide(L)'
;MIKFIFVWLLLALFSFTQQDLNLTLYQNYFSWLQYLGFYQRPLVTGIFLILSFCLLWLYFKLLKRDFSRRWLILLVFIALPAYPLFSYDIFNYLFNAKMVLIYHANPHLQTAINFAADPMLRFMQNVHTPAPYAYGWTGLSLIPGLAWLTQNFTLSFWF
;
A
#
# COMPACT_ATOMS: atom_id res chain seq x y z
N MET A 1 -17.92 -13.87 -14.05
CA MET A 1 -17.85 -12.53 -13.46
C MET A 1 -18.03 -12.58 -11.95
N ILE A 2 -19.19 -13.00 -11.43
CA ILE A 2 -19.46 -13.05 -9.97
C ILE A 2 -18.36 -13.76 -9.17
N LYS A 3 -17.94 -14.97 -9.60
CA LYS A 3 -16.83 -15.71 -8.95
C LYS A 3 -15.51 -14.92 -8.92
N PHE A 4 -15.22 -14.16 -9.99
CA PHE A 4 -14.01 -13.35 -10.07
C PHE A 4 -14.07 -12.18 -9.09
N ILE A 5 -15.22 -11.50 -9.03
CA ILE A 5 -15.47 -10.40 -8.08
C ILE A 5 -15.37 -10.89 -6.64
N PHE A 6 -15.90 -12.08 -6.35
CA PHE A 6 -15.78 -12.68 -5.03
C PHE A 6 -14.32 -12.92 -4.64
N VAL A 7 -13.51 -13.52 -5.53
CA VAL A 7 -12.07 -13.71 -5.30
C VAL A 7 -11.34 -12.36 -5.16
N TRP A 8 -11.71 -11.36 -5.96
CA TRP A 8 -11.16 -10.00 -5.88
C TRP A 8 -11.45 -9.35 -4.53
N LEU A 9 -12.67 -9.48 -4.01
CA LEU A 9 -13.05 -9.01 -2.68
C LEU A 9 -12.25 -9.74 -1.58
N LEU A 10 -12.08 -11.06 -1.70
CA LEU A 10 -11.25 -11.82 -0.76
C LEU A 10 -9.79 -11.37 -0.79
N LEU A 11 -9.23 -11.05 -1.96
CA LEU A 11 -7.88 -10.49 -2.08
C LEU A 11 -7.77 -9.09 -1.47
N ALA A 12 -8.78 -8.24 -1.67
CA ALA A 12 -8.84 -6.92 -1.05
C ALA A 12 -8.86 -7.04 0.48
N LEU A 13 -9.65 -7.97 1.04
CA LEU A 13 -9.63 -8.24 2.48
C LEU A 13 -8.30 -8.87 2.93
N PHE A 14 -7.77 -9.82 2.16
CA PHE A 14 -6.48 -10.46 2.44
C PHE A 14 -5.33 -9.44 2.50
N SER A 15 -5.41 -8.33 1.78
CA SER A 15 -4.37 -7.29 1.80
C SER A 15 -4.06 -6.76 3.20
N PHE A 16 -5.05 -6.70 4.10
CA PHE A 16 -4.87 -6.26 5.47
C PHE A 16 -4.08 -7.24 6.35
N THR A 17 -3.84 -8.48 5.89
CA THR A 17 -2.88 -9.38 6.54
C THR A 17 -1.44 -8.86 6.47
N GLN A 18 -1.15 -7.96 5.53
CA GLN A 18 0.18 -7.36 5.35
C GLN A 18 0.27 -5.94 5.94
N GLN A 19 -0.76 -5.46 6.62
CA GLN A 19 -0.74 -4.15 7.26
C GLN A 19 0.31 -4.10 8.37
N ASP A 20 1.14 -3.06 8.38
CA ASP A 20 2.13 -2.86 9.45
C ASP A 20 1.46 -2.69 10.82
N LEU A 21 2.00 -3.35 11.85
CA LEU A 21 1.48 -3.30 13.22
C LEU A 21 1.49 -1.88 13.80
N ASN A 22 2.40 -1.03 13.34
CA ASN A 22 2.51 0.36 13.80
C ASN A 22 1.54 1.30 13.06
N LEU A 23 0.84 0.84 12.02
CA LEU A 23 -0.10 1.66 11.26
C LEU A 23 -1.49 1.58 11.90
N THR A 24 -1.84 2.58 12.71
CA THR A 24 -3.07 2.52 13.52
C THR A 24 -4.36 2.90 12.77
N LEU A 25 -4.26 3.47 11.55
CA LEU A 25 -5.37 3.89 10.68
C LEU A 25 -6.48 2.82 10.48
N TYR A 26 -6.17 1.53 10.65
CA TYR A 26 -7.14 0.44 10.55
C TYR A 26 -7.07 -0.62 11.67
N GLN A 27 -6.31 -0.36 12.73
CA GLN A 27 -5.96 -1.38 13.72
C GLN A 27 -7.18 -1.99 14.42
N ASN A 28 -8.23 -1.19 14.69
CA ASN A 28 -9.43 -1.65 15.37
C ASN A 28 -10.32 -2.59 14.53
N TYR A 29 -10.24 -2.51 13.19
CA TYR A 29 -11.15 -3.25 12.31
C TYR A 29 -10.55 -4.56 11.79
N PHE A 30 -9.23 -4.63 11.63
CA PHE A 30 -8.54 -5.75 10.98
C PHE A 30 -7.44 -6.39 11.84
N SER A 31 -7.47 -6.20 13.16
CA SER A 31 -6.49 -6.80 14.10
C SER A 31 -6.36 -8.32 13.97
N TRP A 32 -7.47 -9.03 13.71
CA TRP A 32 -7.45 -10.48 13.50
C TRP A 32 -6.77 -10.88 12.18
N LEU A 33 -6.87 -10.07 11.12
CA LEU A 33 -6.15 -10.28 9.86
C LEU A 33 -4.65 -9.99 10.04
N GLN A 34 -4.30 -8.95 10.80
CA GLN A 34 -2.91 -8.66 11.15
C GLN A 34 -2.31 -9.81 11.97
N TYR A 35 -3.05 -10.34 12.94
CA TYR A 35 -2.61 -11.49 13.72
C TYR A 35 -2.33 -12.70 12.82
N LEU A 36 -3.27 -13.03 11.93
CA LEU A 36 -3.09 -14.09 10.93
C LEU A 36 -1.82 -13.84 10.10
N GLY A 37 -1.68 -12.62 9.59
CA GLY A 37 -0.56 -12.11 8.80
C GLY A 37 0.81 -12.32 9.43
N PHE A 38 0.97 -11.90 10.68
CA PHE A 38 2.26 -11.85 11.36
C PHE A 38 2.62 -13.16 12.07
N TYR A 39 1.64 -13.85 12.66
CA TYR A 39 1.89 -15.01 13.51
C TYR A 39 1.63 -16.36 12.84
N GLN A 40 0.92 -16.38 11.70
CA GLN A 40 0.60 -17.62 10.97
C GLN A 40 1.11 -17.59 9.51
N ARG A 41 2.39 -17.21 9.34
CA ARG A 41 3.03 -17.01 8.03
C ARG A 41 2.82 -18.19 7.05
N PRO A 42 2.98 -19.48 7.41
CA PRO A 42 2.78 -20.58 6.46
C PRO A 42 1.33 -20.65 5.95
N LEU A 43 0.35 -20.42 6.83
CA LEU A 43 -1.07 -20.43 6.47
C LEU A 43 -1.40 -19.27 5.53
N VAL A 44 -0.93 -18.06 5.84
CA VAL A 44 -1.13 -16.86 5.00
C VAL A 44 -0.54 -17.05 3.62
N THR A 45 0.65 -17.65 3.51
CA THR A 45 1.27 -18.00 2.23
C THR A 45 0.40 -19.01 1.46
N GLY A 46 -0.11 -20.05 2.12
CA GLY A 46 -1.04 -21.00 1.51
C GLY A 46 -2.30 -20.33 0.96
N ILE A 47 -2.93 -19.46 1.76
CA ILE A 47 -4.11 -18.68 1.36
C ILE A 47 -3.78 -17.79 0.16
N PHE A 48 -2.64 -17.08 0.19
CA PHE A 48 -2.20 -16.21 -0.92
C PHE A 48 -2.02 -16.99 -2.22
N LEU A 49 -1.38 -18.16 -2.17
CA LEU A 49 -1.16 -19.00 -3.35
C LEU A 49 -2.50 -19.49 -3.93
N ILE A 50 -3.42 -19.93 -3.08
CA ILE A 50 -4.76 -20.37 -3.50
C ILE A 50 -5.54 -19.21 -4.14
N LEU A 51 -5.57 -18.04 -3.50
CA LEU A 51 -6.28 -16.87 -4.01
C LEU A 51 -5.68 -16.39 -5.34
N SER A 52 -4.36 -16.34 -5.43
CA SER A 52 -3.64 -15.95 -6.66
C SER A 52 -3.91 -16.91 -7.80
N PHE A 53 -3.85 -18.23 -7.53
CA PHE A 53 -4.18 -19.25 -8.52
C PHE A 53 -5.64 -19.15 -8.99
N CYS A 54 -6.59 -19.00 -8.06
CA CYS A 54 -8.00 -18.79 -8.37
C CYS A 54 -8.23 -17.54 -9.22
N LEU A 55 -7.58 -16.43 -8.88
CA LEU A 55 -7.66 -15.17 -9.63
C LEU A 55 -7.16 -15.36 -11.06
N LEU A 56 -5.97 -15.92 -11.23
CA LEU A 56 -5.36 -16.16 -12.53
C LEU A 56 -6.20 -17.12 -13.38
N TRP A 57 -6.67 -18.23 -12.81
CA TRP A 57 -7.58 -19.14 -13.51
C TRP A 57 -8.81 -18.38 -14.00
N LEU A 58 -9.52 -17.71 -13.10
CA LEU A 58 -10.76 -17.01 -13.45
C LEU A 58 -10.50 -15.90 -14.48
N TYR A 59 -9.37 -15.21 -14.41
CA TYR A 59 -8.92 -14.26 -15.43
C TYR A 59 -8.81 -14.93 -16.81
N PHE A 60 -8.11 -16.06 -16.93
CA PHE A 60 -7.98 -16.77 -18.21
C PHE A 60 -9.32 -17.24 -18.77
N LYS A 61 -10.28 -17.64 -17.91
CA LYS A 61 -11.65 -17.97 -18.33
C LYS A 61 -12.46 -16.76 -18.80
N LEU A 62 -12.08 -15.54 -18.41
CA LEU A 62 -12.77 -14.30 -18.76
C LEU A 62 -12.15 -13.58 -19.95
N LEU A 63 -10.90 -13.89 -20.34
CA LEU A 63 -10.20 -13.27 -21.48
C LEU A 63 -11.00 -13.26 -22.78
N LYS A 64 -11.78 -14.31 -23.04
CA LYS A 64 -12.57 -14.46 -24.28
C LYS A 64 -13.97 -13.87 -24.19
N ARG A 65 -14.31 -13.15 -23.11
CA ARG A 65 -15.64 -12.60 -22.87
C ARG A 65 -15.59 -11.09 -22.95
N ASP A 66 -16.62 -10.51 -23.58
CA ASP A 66 -16.81 -9.06 -23.56
C ASP A 66 -17.02 -8.56 -22.12
N PHE A 67 -16.29 -7.50 -21.79
CA PHE A 67 -16.25 -6.96 -20.45
C PHE A 67 -17.02 -5.65 -20.38
N SER A 68 -18.12 -5.62 -19.61
CA SER A 68 -18.88 -4.39 -19.39
C SER A 68 -18.11 -3.43 -18.47
N ARG A 69 -18.11 -2.14 -18.80
CA ARG A 69 -17.51 -1.07 -17.97
C ARG A 69 -18.02 -1.05 -16.53
N ARG A 70 -19.27 -1.47 -16.29
CA ARG A 70 -19.87 -1.53 -14.95
C ARG A 70 -19.07 -2.45 -14.01
N TRP A 71 -18.52 -3.54 -14.54
CA TRP A 71 -17.69 -4.45 -13.75
C TRP A 71 -16.32 -3.86 -13.43
N LEU A 72 -15.75 -3.01 -14.29
CA LEU A 72 -14.46 -2.36 -14.04
C LEU A 72 -14.60 -1.40 -12.87
N ILE A 73 -15.67 -0.60 -12.91
CA ILE A 73 -16.00 0.35 -11.85
C ILE A 73 -16.14 -0.39 -10.51
N LEU A 74 -16.85 -1.52 -10.49
CA LEU A 74 -16.99 -2.32 -9.27
C LEU A 74 -15.66 -2.88 -8.76
N LEU A 75 -14.78 -3.38 -9.64
CA LEU A 75 -13.45 -3.86 -9.25
C LEU A 75 -12.60 -2.74 -8.64
N VAL A 76 -12.66 -1.53 -9.21
CA VAL A 76 -11.97 -0.35 -8.68
C VAL A 76 -12.50 0.01 -7.30
N PHE A 77 -13.83 0.07 -7.11
CA PHE A 77 -14.42 0.38 -5.81
C PHE A 77 -14.06 -0.64 -4.71
N ILE A 78 -13.94 -1.93 -5.07
CA ILE A 78 -13.50 -2.96 -4.13
C ILE A 78 -12.01 -2.80 -3.78
N ALA A 79 -11.17 -2.40 -4.75
CA ALA A 79 -9.73 -2.27 -4.54
C ALA A 79 -9.32 -0.94 -3.88
N LEU A 80 -10.12 0.11 -4.02
CA LEU A 80 -9.83 1.44 -3.50
C LEU A 80 -9.51 1.46 -1.99
N PRO A 81 -10.26 0.77 -1.11
CA PRO A 81 -9.93 0.71 0.31
C PRO A 81 -8.87 -0.35 0.66
N ALA A 82 -8.40 -1.16 -0.30
CA ALA A 82 -7.47 -2.25 -0.02
C ALA A 82 -6.10 -1.71 0.42
N TYR A 83 -5.43 -2.43 1.32
CA TYR A 83 -4.07 -2.13 1.72
C TYR A 83 -3.10 -2.44 0.55
N PRO A 84 -2.05 -1.64 0.31
CA PRO A 84 -1.04 -1.95 -0.71
C PRO A 84 -0.32 -3.25 -0.38
N LEU A 85 -0.74 -4.34 -1.02
CA LEU A 85 -0.21 -5.68 -0.78
C LEU A 85 1.26 -5.75 -1.22
N PHE A 86 2.16 -5.91 -0.25
CA PHE A 86 3.63 -5.99 -0.41
C PHE A 86 4.35 -4.73 -0.91
N SER A 87 3.63 -3.63 -1.18
CA SER A 87 4.26 -2.39 -1.65
C SER A 87 4.44 -1.41 -0.50
N TYR A 88 5.70 -1.13 -0.15
CA TYR A 88 6.08 -0.10 0.81
C TYR A 88 6.49 1.21 0.13
N ASP A 89 6.48 1.23 -1.20
CA ASP A 89 6.89 2.37 -2.00
C ASP A 89 6.00 3.59 -1.80
N ILE A 90 4.73 3.39 -1.42
CA ILE A 90 3.84 4.49 -1.06
C ILE A 90 4.41 5.33 0.09
N PHE A 91 5.05 4.70 1.08
CA PHE A 91 5.68 5.39 2.19
C PHE A 91 6.96 6.10 1.74
N ASN A 92 7.73 5.49 0.84
CA ASN A 92 8.89 6.14 0.22
C ASN A 92 8.50 7.38 -0.60
N TYR A 93 7.41 7.32 -1.37
CA TYR A 93 6.92 8.46 -2.16
C TYR A 93 6.44 9.60 -1.28
N LEU A 94 5.64 9.27 -0.26
CA LEU A 94 5.18 10.26 0.71
C LEU A 94 6.35 10.89 1.48
N PHE A 95 7.36 10.11 1.83
CA PHE A 95 8.54 10.64 2.50
C PHE A 95 9.40 11.51 1.58
N ASN A 96 9.61 11.11 0.33
CA ASN A 96 10.30 11.94 -0.67
C ASN A 96 9.59 13.28 -0.87
N ALA A 97 8.26 13.29 -0.85
CA ALA A 97 7.49 14.53 -0.88
C ALA A 97 7.67 15.35 0.40
N LYS A 98 7.72 14.71 1.57
CA LYS A 98 8.02 15.37 2.85
C LYS A 98 9.41 15.99 2.87
N MET A 99 10.41 15.33 2.29
CA MET A 99 11.75 15.88 2.12
C MET A 99 11.72 17.20 1.34
N VAL A 100 10.96 17.27 0.26
CA VAL A 100 10.84 18.50 -0.54
C VAL A 100 10.03 19.58 0.19
N LEU A 101 8.85 19.23 0.70
CA LEU A 101 7.86 20.20 1.21
C LEU A 101 8.17 20.72 2.61
N ILE A 102 8.71 19.87 3.49
CA ILE A 102 8.94 20.16 4.90
C ILE A 102 10.42 20.36 5.20
N TYR A 103 11.27 19.46 4.71
CA TYR A 103 12.71 19.51 4.99
C TYR A 103 13.51 20.35 3.98
N HIS A 104 12.89 20.81 2.90
CA HIS A 104 13.53 21.54 1.81
C HIS A 104 14.79 20.83 1.26
N ALA A 105 14.76 19.49 1.27
CA ALA A 105 15.85 18.61 0.87
C ALA A 105 15.52 17.91 -0.46
N ASN A 106 16.54 17.70 -1.29
CA ASN A 106 16.39 16.97 -2.54
C ASN A 106 16.48 15.44 -2.28
N PRO A 107 15.40 14.67 -2.48
CA PRO A 107 15.41 13.23 -2.24
C PRO A 107 16.27 12.44 -3.24
N HIS A 108 16.71 13.05 -4.34
CA HIS A 108 17.63 12.42 -5.29
C HIS A 108 19.12 12.59 -4.89
N LEU A 109 19.40 13.42 -3.87
CA LEU A 109 20.75 13.65 -3.35
C LEU A 109 20.90 13.19 -1.89
N GLN A 110 19.81 13.25 -1.13
CA GLN A 110 19.77 12.86 0.28
C GLN A 110 18.88 11.64 0.46
N THR A 111 19.12 10.91 1.55
CA THR A 111 18.43 9.67 1.89
C THR A 111 17.54 9.88 3.11
N ALA A 112 16.50 9.06 3.25
CA ALA A 112 15.56 9.21 4.34
C ALA A 112 16.19 9.00 5.73
N ILE A 113 17.23 8.16 5.82
CA ILE A 113 17.96 7.91 7.07
C ILE A 113 18.63 9.17 7.64
N ASN A 114 18.89 10.20 6.82
CA ASN A 114 19.40 11.50 7.30
C ASN A 114 18.39 12.23 8.20
N PHE A 115 17.12 11.82 8.21
CA PHE A 115 16.03 12.36 9.01
C PHE A 115 15.61 11.35 10.09
N ALA A 116 16.57 10.77 10.81
CA ALA A 116 16.37 9.65 11.73
C ALA A 116 15.33 9.88 12.85
N ALA A 117 15.03 11.13 13.18
CA ALA A 117 14.01 11.49 14.17
C ALA A 117 12.56 11.40 13.63
N ASP A 118 12.38 11.25 12.32
CA ASP A 118 11.04 11.20 11.72
C ASP A 118 10.40 9.81 11.90
N PRO A 119 9.21 9.72 12.53
CA PRO A 119 8.54 8.44 12.79
C PRO A 119 8.15 7.68 11.51
N MET A 120 8.07 8.34 10.35
CA MET A 120 7.76 7.69 9.08
C MET A 120 8.75 6.62 8.65
N LEU A 121 10.01 6.72 9.09
CA LEU A 121 11.06 5.76 8.72
C LEU A 121 10.67 4.32 9.10
N ARG A 122 9.80 4.13 10.09
CA ARG A 122 9.30 2.82 10.54
C ARG A 122 8.48 2.07 9.49
N PHE A 123 7.91 2.79 8.51
CA PHE A 123 7.06 2.23 7.46
C PHE A 123 7.79 2.11 6.11
N MET A 124 9.03 2.59 6.07
CA MET A 124 9.84 2.58 4.86
C MET A 124 10.77 1.38 4.88
N GLN A 125 10.82 0.67 3.76
CA GLN A 125 11.83 -0.39 3.57
C GLN A 125 13.12 0.14 2.96
N ASN A 126 13.07 1.30 2.30
CA ASN A 126 14.21 1.89 1.63
C ASN A 126 14.54 3.26 2.22
N VAL A 127 15.36 3.26 3.27
CA VAL A 127 15.79 4.49 3.95
C VAL A 127 17.22 4.91 3.62
N HIS A 128 18.01 4.00 3.04
CA HIS A 128 19.45 4.19 2.84
C HIS A 128 19.84 4.62 1.43
N THR A 129 18.89 4.67 0.49
CA THR A 129 19.18 5.09 -0.89
C THR A 129 18.44 6.38 -1.23
N PRO A 130 19.02 7.26 -2.08
CA PRO A 130 18.29 8.37 -2.64
C PRO A 130 17.15 7.84 -3.53
N ALA A 131 16.13 8.67 -3.74
CA ALA A 131 14.98 8.35 -4.57
C ALA A 131 15.44 7.83 -5.95
N PRO A 132 15.19 6.54 -6.25
CA PRO A 132 15.64 5.91 -7.50
C PRO A 132 14.76 6.29 -8.71
N TYR A 133 13.65 6.97 -8.45
CA TYR A 133 12.68 7.37 -9.46
C TYR A 133 13.10 8.67 -10.15
N ALA A 134 12.61 8.91 -11.37
CA ALA A 134 12.84 10.18 -12.03
C ALA A 134 12.18 11.35 -11.27
N TYR A 135 12.70 12.56 -11.42
CA TYR A 135 12.15 13.78 -10.83
C TYR A 135 10.65 13.98 -11.11
N GLY A 136 10.16 13.52 -12.27
CA GLY A 136 8.73 13.57 -12.58
C GLY A 136 7.87 12.78 -11.58
N TRP A 137 8.34 11.62 -11.11
CA TRP A 137 7.64 10.83 -10.10
C TRP A 137 7.68 11.51 -8.72
N THR A 138 8.79 12.14 -8.37
CA THR A 138 8.88 12.98 -7.17
C THR A 138 7.87 14.13 -7.25
N GLY A 139 7.76 14.78 -8.41
CA GLY A 139 6.76 15.82 -8.67
C GLY A 139 5.32 15.33 -8.49
N LEU A 140 4.98 14.15 -9.02
CA LEU A 140 3.66 13.53 -8.80
C LEU A 140 3.42 13.21 -7.33
N SER A 141 4.44 12.74 -6.61
CA SER A 141 4.36 12.42 -5.18
C SER A 141 4.07 13.65 -4.31
N LEU A 142 4.39 14.87 -4.80
CA LEU A 142 4.05 16.10 -4.07
C LEU A 142 2.55 16.28 -3.89
N ILE A 143 1.71 15.80 -4.82
CA ILE A 143 0.26 15.97 -4.76
C ILE A 143 -0.34 15.29 -3.51
N PRO A 144 -0.18 13.97 -3.29
CA PRO A 144 -0.59 13.37 -2.03
C PRO A 144 0.26 13.88 -0.86
N GLY A 145 1.50 14.30 -1.11
CA GLY A 145 2.38 14.90 -0.12
C GLY A 145 1.92 16.26 0.44
N LEU A 146 1.03 16.99 -0.24
CA LEU A 146 0.44 18.22 0.30
C LEU A 146 -0.25 17.98 1.64
N ALA A 147 -0.69 16.75 1.92
CA ALA A 147 -1.21 16.36 3.22
C ALA A 147 -0.23 16.66 4.37
N TRP A 148 1.09 16.62 4.15
CA TRP A 148 2.10 16.97 5.16
C TRP A 148 1.97 18.42 5.67
N LEU A 149 1.51 19.34 4.82
CA LEU A 149 1.33 20.74 5.17
C LEU A 149 0.18 20.95 6.15
N THR A 150 -0.76 20.01 6.23
CA THR A 150 -1.93 20.12 7.12
C THR A 150 -1.57 19.93 8.59
N GLN A 151 -0.38 19.42 8.91
CA GLN A 151 0.08 19.00 10.25
C GLN A 151 -0.78 17.91 10.92
N ASN A 152 -1.99 17.66 10.40
CA ASN A 152 -2.94 16.64 10.83
C ASN A 152 -2.74 15.31 10.10
N PHE A 153 -2.02 15.31 8.98
CA PHE A 153 -1.54 14.08 8.35
C PHE A 153 -0.37 13.52 9.15
N THR A 154 -0.67 13.09 10.36
CA THR A 154 0.08 11.99 10.95
C THR A 154 -0.55 10.75 10.33
N LEU A 155 0.24 9.86 9.74
CA LEU A 155 -0.20 8.48 9.54
C LEU A 155 -0.30 7.85 10.94
N SER A 156 -1.18 8.40 11.78
CA SER A 156 -1.47 8.01 13.16
C SER A 156 -0.24 7.50 13.92
N PHE A 157 0.77 8.36 14.09
CA PHE A 157 1.90 8.08 14.97
C PHE A 157 1.54 8.64 16.34
N TRP A 158 0.71 7.93 17.10
CA TRP A 158 0.59 8.24 18.52
C TRP A 158 1.89 7.83 19.23
N PHE A 159 2.32 8.73 20.10
CA PHE A 159 3.37 8.55 21.09
C PHE A 159 3.12 7.30 21.95
#